data_AF-A0AAN8X6E9-F1
#
_entry.id   AF-A0AAN8X6E9-F1
#
_cell.length_a   1.000
_cell.length_b   1.000
_cell.length_c   1.000
_cell.angle_alpha   90.00
_cell.angle_beta   90.00
_cell.angle_gamma   90.00
#
_symmetry.space_group_name_H-M   'P 1'
#
loop_
_entity.id
_entity.type
_entity.pdbx_description
1 polymer ?
#
loop_
_entity_poly.entity_id
_entity_poly.type
_entity_poly.pdbx_seq_one_letter_code
_entity_poly.pdbx_strand_id
1 'polypeptide(L)' 'MMNLYENVCLRCGRTVYQVDRIGPLKDFSFFHTGCFKCHVCSSKLTLKTYCNNQDDQ' A
#
# COMPACT_ATOMS: atom_id res chain seq x y z
N MET A 1 -14.06 17.56 4.69
CA MET A 1 -13.11 17.68 3.57
C MET A 1 -12.16 16.50 3.67
N MET A 2 -12.38 15.43 2.92
CA MET A 2 -11.38 14.36 2.80
C MET A 2 -10.47 14.75 1.64
N ASN A 3 -9.19 14.97 1.92
CA ASN A 3 -8.20 15.29 0.90
C ASN A 3 -8.09 14.11 -0.07
N LEU A 4 -8.61 14.27 -1.28
CA LEU A 4 -8.52 13.30 -2.38
C LEU A 4 -7.07 13.07 -2.89
N TYR A 5 -6.07 13.67 -2.26
CA TYR A 5 -4.67 13.61 -2.69
C TYR A 5 -3.71 13.26 -1.54
N GLU A 6 -4.19 12.55 -0.52
CA GLU A 6 -3.29 12.04 0.50
C GLU A 6 -2.70 10.72 0.01
N ASN A 7 -1.42 10.77 -0.41
CA ASN A 7 -0.61 9.59 -0.72
C ASN A 7 -0.38 8.81 0.57
N VAL A 8 -1.41 8.20 1.16
CA VAL A 8 -1.33 7.55 2.47
C VAL A 8 -1.12 6.06 2.29
N CYS A 9 -0.22 5.51 3.11
CA CYS A 9 0.05 4.10 3.12
C CYS A 9 -1.13 3.36 3.71
N LEU A 10 -1.74 2.45 2.95
CA LEU A 10 -2.88 1.67 3.44
C LEU A 10 -2.53 0.76 4.63
N ARG A 11 -1.26 0.41 4.80
CA ARG A 11 -0.78 -0.42 5.93
C ARG A 11 -0.55 0.37 7.20
N CYS A 12 0.11 1.53 7.14
CA CYS A 12 0.50 2.26 8.34
C CYS A 12 -0.28 3.57 8.57
N GLY A 13 -1.12 3.98 7.62
CA GLY A 13 -1.92 5.20 7.69
C GLY A 13 -1.10 6.49 7.60
N ARG A 14 0.19 6.42 7.27
CA ARG A 14 1.07 7.59 7.16
C ARG A 14 1.26 8.01 5.71
N THR A 15 1.57 9.29 5.50
CA THR A 15 1.93 9.82 4.19
C THR A 15 3.15 9.09 3.61
N VAL A 16 3.04 8.75 2.34
CA VAL A 16 4.00 8.07 1.49
C VAL A 16 4.61 9.13 0.59
N TYR A 17 5.92 9.29 0.72
CA TYR A 17 6.70 10.16 -0.14
C TYR A 17 7.13 9.42 -1.39
N GLN A 18 7.40 10.16 -2.47
CA GLN A 18 7.77 9.59 -3.76
C GLN A 18 8.95 8.61 -3.69
N VAL A 19 9.91 8.87 -2.79
CA VAL A 19 11.09 8.01 -2.56
C VAL A 19 10.73 6.60 -2.08
N ASP A 20 9.65 6.45 -1.32
CA ASP A 20 9.21 5.18 -0.74
C ASP A 20 7.86 4.72 -1.30
N ARG A 21 7.38 5.33 -2.39
CA ARG A 21 6.05 5.10 -2.92
C ARG A 21 5.98 3.84 -3.77
N ILE A 22 5.17 2.88 -3.32
CA ILE A 22 4.71 1.74 -4.12
C ILE A 22 3.24 1.97 -4.47
N GLY A 23 2.95 1.96 -5.77
CA GLY A 23 1.62 2.17 -6.34
C GLY A 23 1.64 3.15 -7.54
N PRO A 24 0.48 3.61 -8.01
CA PRO A 24 -0.86 3.20 -7.55
C PRO A 24 -1.13 1.72 -7.82
N LEU A 25 -1.74 1.03 -6.86
CA LEU A 25 -2.20 -0.36 -7.06
C LEU A 25 -3.70 -0.34 -7.43
N LYS A 26 -4.51 -1.24 -6.86
CA LYS A 26 -5.96 -1.16 -6.98
C LYS A 26 -6.51 0.01 -6.16
N ASP A 27 -7.60 0.61 -6.65
CA ASP A 27 -8.35 1.66 -5.94
C ASP A 27 -7.50 2.88 -5.53
N PHE A 28 -6.48 3.21 -6.35
CA PHE A 28 -5.53 4.30 -6.06
C PHE A 28 -4.83 4.18 -4.69
N SER A 29 -4.62 2.95 -4.22
CA SER A 29 -3.90 2.69 -2.97
C SER A 29 -2.38 2.84 -3.11
N PHE A 30 -1.73 3.24 -2.01
CA PHE A 30 -0.28 3.41 -1.90
C PHE A 30 0.28 2.64 -0.70
N PHE A 31 1.54 2.23 -0.81
CA PHE A 31 2.30 1.61 0.27
C PHE A 31 3.71 2.18 0.34
N HIS A 32 4.31 2.17 1.54
CA HIS A 32 5.75 2.33 1.64
C HIS A 32 6.48 1.07 1.15
N THR A 33 7.67 1.23 0.58
CA THR A 33 8.59 0.14 0.22
C THR A 33 8.79 -0.87 1.35
N GLY A 34 8.93 -0.39 2.59
CA GLY A 34 9.06 -1.24 3.79
C GLY A 34 7.75 -1.81 4.34
N CYS A 35 6.62 -1.20 3.98
CA CYS A 35 5.28 -1.66 4.35
C CYS A 35 4.73 -2.70 3.37
N PHE A 36 5.31 -2.80 2.18
CA PHE A 36 4.86 -3.69 1.12
C PHE A 36 5.40 -5.12 1.30
N LYS A 37 4.89 -5.79 2.33
CA LYS A 37 5.27 -7.14 2.73
C LYS A 37 4.05 -7.92 3.22
N CYS A 38 4.13 -9.24 3.12
CA CYS A 38 3.07 -10.12 3.59
C CYS A 38 2.91 -9.98 5.11
N HIS A 39 1.66 -9.86 5.58
CA HIS A 39 1.39 -9.79 7.01
C HIS A 39 1.69 -11.10 7.73
N VAL A 40 1.55 -12.23 7.05
CA VAL A 40 1.75 -13.57 7.62
C VAL A 40 3.22 -13.95 7.67
N CYS A 41 3.92 -13.92 6.53
CA CYS A 41 5.30 -14.39 6.44
C CYS A 41 6.36 -13.28 6.44
N SER A 42 5.96 -12.00 6.47
CA SER A 42 6.86 -10.84 6.40
C SER A 42 7.75 -10.77 5.15
N SER A 43 7.57 -11.65 4.17
CA SER A 43 8.28 -11.60 2.89
C SER A 43 7.89 -10.34 2.10
N LYS A 44 8.89 -9.71 1.46
CA LYS A 44 8.66 -8.56 0.57
C LYS A 44 7.72 -8.98 -0.55
N LEU A 45 6.63 -8.23 -0.72
CA LEU A 45 5.72 -8.42 -1.83
C LEU A 45 6.25 -7.64 -3.04
N THR A 46 5.88 -8.08 -4.23
CA THR A 46 6.12 -7.37 -5.48
C THR A 46 4.77 -7.00 -6.07
N LEU A 47 4.72 -6.04 -7.00
CA LEU A 47 3.46 -5.67 -7.67
C LEU A 47 2.76 -6.87 -8.32
N LYS A 48 3.52 -7.92 -8.69
CA LYS A 48 2.98 -9.16 -9.26
C LYS A 48 2.45 -10.15 -8.21
N THR A 49 3.00 -10.13 -7.00
CA THR A 49 2.66 -11.08 -5.92
C THR A 49 1.79 -10.46 -4.84
N TYR A 50 1.41 -9.20 -5.01
CA TYR A 50 0.53 -8.49 -4.09
C TYR A 50 -0.91 -8.89 -4.32
N CYS A 51 -1.46 -9.61 -3.35
CA CYS A 51 -2.88 -9.91 -3.23
C CYS A 51 -3.41 -9.15 -2.02
N ASN A 52 -4.29 -8.17 -2.25
CA ASN A 52 -5.02 -7.50 -1.18
C ASN A 52 -6.34 -8.25 -0.97
N ASN A 53 -6.46 -9.01 0.12
CA ASN A 53 -7.71 -9.71 0.47
C ASN A 53 -8.80 -8.75 1.01
N GLN A 54 -8.80 -7.48 0.57
CA GLN A 54 -9.87 -6.53 0.91
C GLN A 54 -11.13 -6.70 0.05
N ASP A 55 -11.18 -7.73 -0.82
CA ASP A 55 -12.36 -8.15 -1.59
C ASP A 55 -13.20 -9.20 -0.83
N ASP A 56 -13.25 -9.09 0.50
CA ASP A 56 -14.21 -9.81 1.36
C ASP A 56 -14.95 -8.76 2.22
N GLN A 57 -15.65 -7.85 1.53
CA GLN A 57 -16.78 -7.10 2.10
C GLN A 57 -17.76 -6.67 1.01
#